data_AF-A0A3N2PK10-F1
#
_entry.id   AF-A0A3N2PK10-F1
#
_cell.length_a   1.000
_cell.length_b   1.000
_cell.length_c   1.000
_cell.angle_alpha   90.00
_cell.angle_beta   90.00
_cell.angle_gamma   90.00
#
_symmetry.space_group_name_H-M   'P 1'
#
loop_
_entity.id
_entity.type
_entity.pdbx_description
1 polymer ?
#
loop_
_entity_poly.entity_id
_entity_poly.type
_entity_poly.pdbx_seq_one_letter_code
_entity_poly.pdbx_strand_id
1 'polypeptide(L)'
;MPAVRQSTTLARAATRSLKAATAPTARPFSVTAKRQGGGSNFDPPTGWLWGVKPGEKYEREGWELPFYTIFCGGLALAGVVLAFKPDTSLDTWALEEARRRLEKEGILPDPYPEKKD
;
A
#
# COMPACT_ATOMS: atom_id res chain seq x y z
N MET A 1 -7.44 61.93 -66.96
CA MET A 1 -7.41 60.67 -67.72
C MET A 1 -6.98 59.55 -66.77
N PRO A 2 -7.84 58.55 -66.53
CA PRO A 2 -7.62 57.52 -65.51
C PRO A 2 -6.66 56.44 -66.01
N ALA A 3 -5.72 56.02 -65.17
CA ALA A 3 -4.98 54.77 -65.36
C ALA A 3 -5.24 53.87 -64.14
N VAL A 4 -6.36 53.15 -64.23
CA VAL A 4 -6.73 52.05 -63.34
C VAL A 4 -5.67 50.97 -63.49
N ARG A 5 -4.81 50.82 -62.48
CA ARG A 5 -3.90 49.67 -62.39
C ARG A 5 -4.68 48.47 -61.88
N GLN A 6 -4.64 47.40 -62.64
CA GLN A 6 -5.35 46.15 -62.39
C GLN A 6 -4.80 45.49 -61.12
N SER A 7 -5.68 45.31 -60.13
CA SER A 7 -5.42 44.53 -58.92
C SER A 7 -5.50 43.04 -59.26
N THR A 8 -4.35 42.37 -59.42
CA THR A 8 -4.32 40.92 -59.59
C THR A 8 -4.50 40.26 -58.22
N THR A 9 -5.69 39.76 -57.95
CA THR A 9 -5.99 38.97 -56.74
C THR A 9 -5.33 37.60 -56.88
N LEU A 10 -4.22 37.38 -56.17
CA LEU A 10 -3.64 36.05 -56.00
C LEU A 10 -4.57 35.23 -55.09
N ALA A 11 -5.40 34.38 -55.70
CA ALA A 11 -6.17 33.37 -55.00
C ALA A 11 -5.20 32.36 -54.36
N ARG A 12 -4.99 32.49 -53.04
CA ARG A 12 -4.20 31.54 -52.26
C ARG A 12 -5.00 30.24 -52.12
N ALA A 13 -4.73 29.28 -53.00
CA ALA A 13 -5.26 27.92 -52.88
C ALA A 13 -4.76 27.30 -51.56
N ALA A 14 -5.66 27.16 -50.59
CA ALA A 14 -5.38 26.48 -49.33
C ALA A 14 -5.47 24.98 -49.55
N THR A 15 -4.33 24.30 -49.70
CA THR A 15 -4.25 22.85 -49.66
C THR A 15 -4.45 22.38 -48.22
N ARG A 16 -5.69 21.99 -47.87
CA ARG A 16 -5.96 21.30 -46.60
C ARG A 16 -5.30 19.93 -46.66
N SER A 17 -4.12 19.81 -46.05
CA SER A 17 -3.50 18.52 -45.77
C SER A 17 -4.36 17.76 -44.78
N LEU A 18 -5.02 16.70 -45.24
CA LEU A 18 -5.70 15.74 -44.37
C LEU A 18 -4.62 14.98 -43.60
N LYS A 19 -4.44 15.34 -42.33
CA LYS A 19 -3.60 14.57 -41.42
C LYS A 19 -4.36 13.28 -41.12
N ALA A 20 -3.89 12.16 -41.68
CA ALA A 20 -4.44 10.85 -41.37
C ALA A 20 -4.33 10.63 -39.85
N ALA A 21 -5.48 10.51 -39.19
CA ALA A 21 -5.53 10.15 -37.78
C ALA A 21 -4.98 8.73 -37.65
N THR A 22 -3.79 8.58 -37.07
CA THR A 22 -3.27 7.27 -36.70
C THR A 22 -4.18 6.73 -35.60
N ALA A 23 -4.99 5.71 -35.91
CA ALA A 23 -5.79 5.04 -34.91
C ALA A 23 -4.88 4.49 -33.80
N PRO A 24 -5.27 4.56 -32.52
CA PRO A 24 -4.49 3.93 -31.46
C PRO A 24 -4.41 2.44 -31.76
N THR A 25 -3.20 1.91 -31.94
CA THR A 25 -2.97 0.46 -31.96
C THR A 25 -3.39 -0.07 -30.60
N ALA A 26 -4.53 -0.76 -30.55
CA ALA A 26 -4.96 -1.49 -29.38
C ALA A 26 -3.90 -2.55 -29.09
N ARG A 27 -3.13 -2.37 -28.01
CA ARG A 27 -2.18 -3.40 -27.56
C ARG A 27 -3.02 -4.61 -27.14
N PRO A 28 -2.83 -5.81 -27.72
CA PRO A 28 -3.54 -6.98 -27.23
C PRO A 28 -3.17 -7.22 -25.77
N PHE A 29 -4.14 -7.67 -24.97
CA PHE A 29 -3.88 -8.13 -23.61
C PHE A 29 -2.72 -9.14 -23.65
N SER A 30 -1.62 -8.79 -23.00
CA SER A 30 -0.49 -9.70 -22.83
C SER A 30 -0.97 -10.90 -22.00
N VAL A 31 -1.24 -12.02 -22.67
CA VAL A 31 -1.38 -13.30 -22.00
C VAL A 31 0.04 -13.71 -21.59
N THR A 32 0.49 -13.26 -20.42
CA THR A 32 1.65 -13.87 -19.79
C THR A 32 1.32 -15.34 -19.60
N ALA A 33 2.11 -16.23 -20.20
CA ALA A 33 1.98 -17.66 -19.98
C ALA A 33 1.98 -17.89 -18.47
N LYS A 34 0.91 -18.53 -17.95
CA LYS A 34 0.90 -18.98 -16.55
C LYS A 34 2.11 -19.87 -16.37
N ARG A 35 3.09 -19.41 -15.58
CA ARG A 35 4.13 -20.30 -15.06
C ARG A 35 3.42 -21.25 -14.11
N GLN A 36 3.09 -22.43 -14.60
CA GLN A 36 2.52 -23.49 -13.81
C GLN A 36 3.60 -23.95 -12.83
N GLY A 37 3.55 -23.43 -11.60
CA GLY A 37 4.32 -23.96 -10.49
C GLY A 37 3.67 -25.26 -10.05
N GLY A 38 4.26 -26.38 -10.45
CA GLY A 38 3.80 -27.71 -10.09
C GLY A 38 4.57 -28.74 -10.90
N GLY A 39 5.25 -29.65 -10.22
CA GLY A 39 5.98 -30.75 -10.87
C GLY A 39 5.06 -31.54 -11.81
N SER A 40 5.65 -32.25 -12.77
CA SER A 40 4.97 -33.03 -13.81
C SER A 40 4.12 -34.22 -13.29
N ASN A 41 3.85 -34.30 -12.00
CA ASN A 41 3.08 -35.36 -11.36
C ASN A 41 1.61 -34.95 -11.28
N PHE A 42 0.77 -35.64 -12.06
CA PHE A 42 -0.67 -35.50 -11.98
C PHE A 42 -1.18 -36.21 -10.72
N ASP A 43 -1.71 -35.43 -9.78
CA ASP A 43 -2.41 -35.97 -8.61
C ASP A 43 -3.91 -36.07 -8.91
N PRO A 44 -4.48 -37.29 -9.00
CA PRO A 44 -5.90 -37.46 -9.27
C PRO A 44 -6.75 -36.92 -8.10
N PRO A 45 -8.00 -36.50 -8.34
CA PRO A 45 -8.89 -36.02 -7.29
C PRO A 45 -9.27 -37.17 -6.34
N THR A 46 -8.50 -37.34 -5.26
CA THR A 46 -8.61 -38.42 -4.27
C THR A 46 -9.63 -38.14 -3.15
N GLY A 47 -10.10 -36.89 -3.03
CA GLY A 47 -11.05 -36.49 -1.97
C GLY A 47 -10.41 -36.39 -0.57
N TRP A 48 -9.08 -36.37 -0.49
CA TRP A 48 -8.35 -36.24 0.77
C TRP A 48 -8.20 -34.79 1.20
N LEU A 49 -8.31 -34.54 2.50
CA LEU A 49 -8.14 -33.21 3.06
C LEU A 49 -6.68 -32.77 2.87
N TRP A 50 -6.46 -31.73 2.06
CA TRP A 50 -5.13 -31.21 1.69
C TRP A 50 -4.27 -32.12 0.80
N GLY A 51 -4.88 -33.12 0.13
CA GLY A 51 -4.14 -34.07 -0.71
C GLY A 51 -3.29 -35.06 0.09
N VAL A 52 -3.41 -35.06 1.42
CA VAL A 52 -2.66 -35.95 2.32
C VAL A 52 -3.46 -37.23 2.57
N LYS A 53 -2.86 -38.38 2.27
CA LYS A 53 -3.49 -39.67 2.55
C LYS A 53 -3.74 -39.80 4.05
N PRO A 54 -4.96 -40.15 4.49
CA PRO A 54 -5.22 -40.39 5.90
C PRO A 54 -4.32 -41.52 6.42
N GLY A 55 -3.47 -41.21 7.41
CA GLY A 55 -2.49 -42.13 7.99
C GLY A 55 -1.04 -41.85 7.58
N GLU A 56 -0.81 -40.98 6.60
CA GLU A 56 0.53 -40.52 6.24
C GLU A 56 0.91 -39.29 7.07
N LYS A 57 2.13 -39.27 7.61
CA LYS A 57 2.61 -38.12 8.40
C LYS A 57 2.98 -37.01 7.42
N TYR A 58 2.44 -35.82 7.67
CA TYR A 58 2.77 -34.64 6.89
C TYR A 58 4.28 -34.36 6.92
N GLU A 59 4.89 -34.29 5.75
CA GLU A 59 6.28 -33.85 5.60
C GLU A 59 6.30 -32.32 5.52
N ARG A 60 7.03 -31.69 6.42
CA ARG A 60 7.17 -30.22 6.39
C ARG A 60 7.87 -29.79 5.11
N GLU A 61 7.21 -28.94 4.34
CA GLU A 61 7.78 -28.37 3.14
C GLU A 61 8.91 -27.38 3.49
N GLY A 62 9.92 -27.27 2.63
CA GLY A 62 11.12 -26.45 2.89
C GLY A 62 10.84 -24.95 3.08
N TRP A 63 9.69 -24.46 2.60
CA TRP A 63 9.26 -23.06 2.78
C TRP A 63 8.60 -22.79 4.13
N GLU A 64 8.07 -23.82 4.79
CA GLU A 64 7.33 -23.65 6.05
C GLU A 64 8.25 -23.22 7.18
N LEU A 65 9.48 -23.78 7.23
CA LEU A 65 10.47 -23.39 8.23
C LEU A 65 10.77 -21.88 8.18
N PRO A 66 11.20 -21.28 7.06
CA PRO A 66 11.46 -19.85 7.01
C PRO A 66 10.19 -19.02 7.19
N PHE A 67 9.03 -19.48 6.71
CA PHE A 67 7.78 -18.75 6.93
C PHE A 67 7.44 -18.67 8.42
N TYR A 68 7.36 -19.80 9.12
CA TYR A 68 7.01 -19.80 10.54
C TYR A 68 8.05 -19.08 11.40
N THR A 69 9.34 -19.21 11.09
CA THR A 69 10.38 -18.52 11.88
C THR A 69 10.34 -17.01 11.69
N ILE A 70 10.23 -16.52 10.46
CA ILE A 70 10.24 -15.09 10.16
C ILE A 70 8.89 -14.47 10.51
N PHE A 71 7.79 -15.09 10.11
CA PHE A 71 6.45 -14.54 10.31
C PHE A 71 6.04 -14.61 11.78
N CYS A 72 6.07 -15.78 12.41
CA CYS A 72 5.69 -15.90 13.82
C CYS A 72 6.73 -15.23 14.72
N GLY A 73 8.03 -15.33 14.39
CA GLY A 73 9.08 -14.59 15.10
C GLY A 73 8.91 -13.07 14.96
N GLY A 74 8.54 -12.58 13.78
CA GLY A 74 8.26 -11.17 13.51
C GLY A 74 7.02 -10.67 14.27
N LEU A 75 5.96 -11.46 14.35
CA LEU A 75 4.78 -11.13 15.16
C LEU A 75 5.10 -11.11 16.66
N ALA A 76 5.87 -12.08 17.15
CA ALA A 76 6.31 -12.08 18.55
C ALA A 76 7.18 -10.84 18.86
N LEU A 77 8.13 -10.52 17.99
CA LEU A 77 8.98 -9.34 18.12
C LEU A 77 8.17 -8.03 18.06
N ALA A 78 7.21 -7.93 17.13
CA ALA A 78 6.31 -6.79 17.05
C ALA A 78 5.47 -6.64 18.33
N GLY A 79 4.97 -7.75 18.89
CA GLY A 79 4.26 -7.75 20.17
C GLY A 79 5.12 -7.20 21.31
N VAL A 80 6.38 -7.64 21.41
CA VAL A 80 7.32 -7.12 22.42
C VAL A 80 7.58 -5.62 22.21
N VAL A 81 7.88 -5.19 20.98
CA VAL A 81 8.14 -3.77 20.68
C VAL A 81 6.94 -2.90 21.02
N LEU A 82 5.73 -3.33 20.70
CA LEU A 82 4.51 -2.59 21.01
C LEU A 82 4.22 -2.55 22.51
N ALA A 83 4.49 -3.64 23.25
CA ALA A 83 4.28 -3.70 24.69
C ALA A 83 5.22 -2.77 25.46
N PHE A 84 6.49 -2.65 25.03
CA PHE A 84 7.49 -1.79 25.67
C PHE A 84 7.69 -0.45 24.95
N LYS A 85 6.79 -0.08 24.04
CA LYS A 85 6.87 1.21 23.35
C LYS A 85 6.76 2.33 24.39
N PRO A 86 7.69 3.29 24.44
CA PRO A 86 7.60 4.41 25.37
C PRO A 86 6.35 5.25 25.05
N ASP A 87 5.71 5.73 26.12
CA ASP A 87 4.62 6.69 26.05
C ASP A 87 5.15 8.01 25.49
N THR A 88 4.85 8.26 24.22
CA THR A 88 5.18 9.48 23.49
C THR A 88 3.91 10.20 23.04
N SER A 89 2.80 9.98 23.76
CA SER A 89 1.50 10.55 23.43
C SER A 89 1.45 12.02 23.86
N LEU A 90 0.95 12.88 22.97
CA LEU A 90 0.80 14.31 23.25
C LEU A 90 -0.16 14.56 24.43
N ASP A 91 -1.11 13.65 24.65
CA ASP A 91 -2.11 13.76 25.70
C ASP A 91 -1.48 13.76 27.10
N THR A 92 -0.38 13.01 27.30
CA THR A 92 0.35 13.02 28.58
C THR A 92 0.94 14.40 28.86
N TRP A 93 1.59 15.00 27.87
CA TRP A 93 2.09 16.38 27.97
C TRP A 93 0.95 17.39 28.13
N ALA A 94 -0.14 17.24 27.37
CA ALA A 94 -1.28 18.15 27.40
C ALA A 94 -2.00 18.13 28.75
N LEU A 95 -2.13 16.95 29.38
CA LEU A 95 -2.69 16.81 30.73
C LEU A 95 -1.81 17.48 31.78
N GLU A 96 -0.50 17.28 31.70
CA GLU A 96 0.45 17.89 32.64
C GLU A 96 0.52 19.41 32.49
N GLU A 97 0.51 19.91 31.26
CA GLU A 97 0.48 21.34 30.97
C GLU A 97 -0.88 21.97 31.35
N ALA A 98 -2.00 21.29 31.11
CA ALA A 98 -3.33 21.73 31.56
C ALA A 98 -3.39 21.80 33.09
N ARG A 99 -2.85 20.80 33.78
CA ARG A 99 -2.72 20.78 35.25
C ARG A 99 -1.92 21.97 35.75
N ARG A 100 -0.77 22.26 35.13
CA ARG A 100 0.08 23.40 35.51
C ARG A 100 -0.63 24.76 35.36
N ARG A 101 -1.56 24.89 34.42
CA ARG A 101 -2.40 26.09 34.29
C ARG A 101 -3.48 26.14 35.37
N LEU A 102 -4.12 25.01 35.66
CA LEU A 102 -5.15 24.91 36.71
C LEU A 102 -4.59 25.08 38.14
N GLU A 103 -3.36 24.64 38.40
CA GLU A 103 -2.65 24.86 39.67
C GLU A 103 -2.33 26.35 39.88
N LYS A 104 -1.92 27.06 38.81
CA LYS A 104 -1.74 28.53 38.85
C LYS A 104 -3.06 29.28 39.07
N GLU A 105 -4.16 28.72 38.60
CA GLU A 105 -5.52 29.25 38.78
C GLU A 105 -6.13 28.87 40.15
N GLY A 106 -5.42 28.07 40.98
CA GLY A 106 -5.81 27.77 42.36
C GLY A 106 -7.06 26.91 42.51
N ILE A 107 -7.52 26.27 41.43
CA ILE A 107 -8.79 25.51 41.39
C ILE A 107 -8.64 24.04 41.81
N LEU A 108 -7.42 23.49 41.81
CA LEU A 108 -7.18 22.07 42.08
C LEU A 108 -6.25 21.85 43.28
N PRO A 109 -6.65 21.07 44.30
CA PRO A 109 -5.77 20.69 45.41
C PRO A 109 -4.68 19.73 44.95
N ASP A 110 -3.49 19.87 45.53
CA ASP A 110 -2.32 19.09 45.15
C ASP A 110 -2.53 17.59 45.50
N PRO A 111 -2.46 16.65 44.52
CA PRO A 111 -2.76 15.24 44.72
C PRO A 111 -1.77 14.48 45.63
N TYR A 112 -0.60 15.06 45.95
CA TYR A 112 0.35 14.52 46.92
C TYR A 112 0.55 15.49 48.09
N PRO A 113 -0.40 15.57 49.04
CA PRO A 113 -0.19 16.38 50.23
C PRO A 113 0.92 15.74 51.07
N GLU A 114 2.03 16.46 51.26
CA GLU A 114 3.08 16.07 52.19
C GLU A 114 2.45 15.85 53.58
N LYS A 115 2.51 14.61 54.08
CA LYS A 115 2.18 14.31 55.46
C LYS A 115 3.29 14.91 56.32
N LYS A 116 3.00 16.04 56.95
CA LYS A 116 3.85 16.62 57.99
C LYS A 116 3.71 15.73 59.24
N ASP A 117 4.74 14.94 59.50
CA ASP A 117 5.00 14.34 60.83
C ASP A 117 5.30 15.44 61.87
#